data_AF-A0A0K8UFH0-F1
#
_entry.id   AF-A0A0K8UFH0-F1
#
_cell.length_a   1.000
_cell.length_b   1.000
_cell.length_c   1.000
_cell.angle_alpha   90.00
_cell.angle_beta   90.00
_cell.angle_gamma   90.00
#
_symmetry.space_group_name_H-M   'P 1'
#
loop_
_entity.id
_entity.type
_entity.pdbx_description
1 polymer ?
#
loop_
_entity_poly.entity_id
_entity_poly.type
_entity_poly.pdbx_seq_one_letter_code
_entity_poly.pdbx_strand_id
1 'polypeptide(L)'
;MSFKSKYHIDVDFEVPKKLNWYYAPLFTAFWFILYLSIVLTQVVRLPTPLTLKDEATNSDSYIAERAEQILVELARLGPKVVGSEANEVKAVELLVSEINKVKTQMSDYFELEIDVQVATGSYIHWTMLNMYQGVQNVVAKLSAKNNTSENYLLINAHFDSVPGSPGAGDDTSMVATMLEVLRVIAKSSGPLQNPIVFLFNGAEENPLQASHGFITQHKWARNCK
;
A
#
# COMPACT_ATOMS: atom_id res chain seq x y z
N MET A 1 43.92 44.17 32.95
CA MET A 1 44.75 42.96 32.87
C MET A 1 44.35 42.24 31.58
N SER A 2 45.19 42.34 30.55
CA SER A 2 44.90 41.85 29.20
C SER A 2 45.37 40.40 29.07
N PHE A 3 44.44 39.46 28.88
CA PHE A 3 44.78 38.10 28.46
C PHE A 3 44.96 38.10 26.95
N LYS A 4 46.23 38.13 26.49
CA LYS A 4 46.56 37.82 25.09
C LYS A 4 46.63 36.30 24.95
N SER A 5 45.62 35.70 24.34
CA SER A 5 45.70 34.33 23.83
C SER A 5 46.78 34.27 22.73
N LYS A 6 47.63 33.24 22.78
CA LYS A 6 48.80 33.05 21.88
C LYS A 6 48.42 32.45 20.51
N TYR A 7 47.12 32.24 20.27
CA TYR A 7 46.59 31.66 19.05
C TYR A 7 45.43 32.52 18.54
N HIS A 8 45.74 33.56 17.77
CA HIS A 8 44.79 34.15 16.83
C HIS A 8 44.74 33.23 15.62
N ILE A 9 43.83 32.27 15.63
CA ILE A 9 43.43 31.58 14.41
C ILE A 9 42.30 32.42 13.85
N ASP A 10 42.63 33.31 12.91
CA ASP A 10 41.63 33.97 12.08
C ASP A 10 41.04 32.89 11.17
N VAL A 11 39.90 32.34 11.60
CA VAL A 11 39.08 31.52 10.70
C VAL A 11 38.32 32.51 9.83
N ASP A 12 38.91 32.86 8.68
CA ASP A 12 38.21 33.55 7.62
C ASP A 12 37.10 32.60 7.12
N PHE A 13 35.91 32.73 7.71
CA PHE A 13 34.71 32.23 7.06
C PHE A 13 34.47 33.11 5.83
N GLU A 14 35.00 32.71 4.67
CA GLU A 14 34.54 33.25 3.40
C GLU A 14 33.03 33.03 3.34
N VAL A 15 32.27 34.09 3.58
CA VAL A 15 30.82 34.06 3.40
C VAL A 15 30.61 33.76 1.92
N PRO A 16 30.01 32.61 1.55
CA PRO A 16 29.84 32.27 0.16
C PRO A 16 29.11 33.40 -0.54
N LYS A 17 29.69 33.91 -1.64
CA LYS A 17 29.12 35.03 -2.40
C LYS A 17 27.65 34.70 -2.71
N LYS A 18 26.73 35.50 -2.16
CA LYS A 18 25.30 35.35 -2.45
C LYS A 18 25.10 35.46 -3.97
N LEU A 19 24.35 34.54 -4.53
CA LEU A 19 23.99 34.55 -5.94
C LEU A 19 23.25 35.88 -6.25
N ASN A 20 23.67 36.59 -7.29
CA ASN A 20 23.02 37.84 -7.66
C ASN A 20 21.56 37.60 -8.09
N TRP A 21 20.67 38.54 -7.76
CA TRP A 21 19.22 38.41 -7.96
C TRP A 21 18.81 38.13 -9.42
N TYR A 22 19.59 38.59 -10.40
CA TYR A 22 19.30 38.39 -11.83
C TYR A 22 19.49 36.94 -12.30
N TYR A 23 20.07 36.05 -11.48
CA TYR A 23 20.09 34.60 -11.74
C TYR A 23 18.80 33.89 -11.31
N ALA A 24 17.93 34.54 -10.52
CA ALA A 24 16.69 33.94 -10.05
C ALA A 24 15.78 33.44 -11.19
N PRO A 25 15.59 34.17 -12.31
CA PRO A 25 14.80 33.66 -13.43
C PRO A 25 15.38 32.40 -14.07
N LEU A 26 16.71 32.33 -14.22
CA LEU A 26 17.40 31.15 -14.78
C LEU A 26 17.30 29.95 -13.85
N PHE A 27 17.46 30.15 -12.54
CA PHE A 27 17.30 29.11 -11.54
C PHE A 27 15.87 28.56 -11.52
N THR A 28 14.86 29.43 -11.52
CA THR A 28 13.46 29.02 -11.58
C THR A 28 13.14 28.31 -12.90
N ALA A 29 13.61 28.82 -14.04
CA ALA A 29 13.42 28.18 -15.33
C ALA A 29 14.08 26.79 -15.39
N PHE A 30 15.28 26.63 -14.83
CA PHE A 30 15.95 25.33 -14.73
C PHE A 30 15.11 24.31 -13.96
N TRP A 31 14.65 24.66 -12.76
CA TRP A 31 13.83 23.75 -11.96
C TRP A 31 12.47 23.47 -12.59
N PHE A 32 11.86 24.47 -13.23
CA PHE A 32 10.60 24.29 -13.94
C PHE A 32 10.76 23.37 -15.16
N ILE A 33 11.80 23.55 -15.96
CA ILE A 33 12.12 22.68 -17.10
C ILE A 33 12.45 21.27 -16.61
N LEU A 34 13.22 21.13 -15.53
CA LEU A 34 13.55 19.83 -14.94
C LEU A 34 12.29 19.12 -14.44
N TYR A 35 11.42 19.83 -13.71
CA TYR A 35 10.14 19.34 -13.26
C TYR A 35 9.26 18.89 -14.43
N LEU A 36 9.07 19.74 -15.44
CA LEU A 36 8.29 19.39 -16.63
C LEU A 36 8.91 18.21 -17.38
N SER A 37 10.22 18.17 -17.53
CA SER A 37 10.92 17.08 -18.21
C SER A 37 10.71 15.76 -17.48
N ILE A 38 10.81 15.74 -16.14
CA ILE A 38 10.51 14.56 -15.33
C ILE A 38 9.03 14.20 -15.46
N VAL A 39 8.10 15.11 -15.17
CA VAL A 39 6.66 14.82 -15.20
C VAL A 39 6.19 14.38 -16.57
N LEU A 40 6.57 15.08 -17.64
CA LEU A 40 6.17 14.72 -18.99
C LEU A 40 6.77 13.37 -19.40
N THR A 41 8.03 13.08 -19.06
CA THR A 41 8.61 11.77 -19.38
C THR A 41 7.99 10.63 -18.59
N GLN A 42 7.60 10.86 -17.33
CA GLN A 42 6.93 9.84 -16.52
C GLN A 42 5.47 9.66 -16.99
N VAL A 43 4.70 10.73 -17.13
CA VAL A 43 3.26 10.67 -17.43
C VAL A 43 2.98 10.23 -18.86
N VAL A 44 3.73 10.70 -19.85
CA VAL A 44 3.50 10.34 -21.28
C VAL A 44 3.89 8.89 -21.55
N ARG A 45 4.67 8.26 -20.68
CA ARG A 45 5.08 6.85 -20.79
C ARG A 45 4.21 5.88 -20.00
N LEU A 46 3.21 6.37 -19.25
CA LEU A 46 2.30 5.47 -18.54
C LEU A 46 1.39 4.74 -19.53
N PRO A 47 1.04 3.47 -19.26
CA PRO A 47 -0.01 2.78 -19.99
C PRO A 47 -1.31 3.58 -19.97
N THR A 48 -2.08 3.51 -21.06
CA THR A 48 -3.42 4.13 -21.08
C THR A 48 -4.31 3.43 -20.04
N PRO A 49 -4.96 4.18 -19.13
CA PRO A 49 -5.81 3.57 -18.11
C PRO A 49 -7.04 2.95 -18.77
N LEU A 50 -7.26 1.66 -18.54
CA LEU A 50 -8.43 0.94 -19.05
C LEU A 50 -9.68 1.24 -18.19
N THR A 51 -10.82 1.30 -18.86
CA THR A 51 -12.14 1.52 -18.27
C THR A 51 -12.92 0.21 -18.18
N LEU A 52 -14.05 0.22 -17.48
CA LEU A 52 -14.96 -0.92 -17.38
C LEU A 52 -15.48 -1.41 -18.74
N LYS A 53 -15.54 -0.50 -19.74
CA LYS A 53 -15.95 -0.85 -21.11
C LYS A 53 -14.89 -1.68 -21.84
N ASP A 54 -13.63 -1.53 -21.45
CA ASP A 54 -12.49 -2.21 -22.09
C ASP A 54 -12.28 -3.62 -21.55
N GLU A 55 -12.95 -4.00 -20.45
CA GLU A 55 -12.79 -5.32 -19.81
C GLU A 55 -13.20 -6.47 -20.73
N ALA A 56 -14.24 -6.29 -21.55
CA ALA A 56 -14.72 -7.36 -22.43
C ALA A 56 -13.68 -7.78 -23.48
N THR A 57 -12.82 -6.85 -23.91
CA THR A 57 -11.76 -7.10 -24.88
C THR A 57 -10.40 -7.34 -24.22
N ASN A 58 -10.23 -6.96 -22.95
CA ASN A 58 -8.98 -7.07 -22.18
C ASN A 58 -9.21 -7.78 -20.84
N SER A 59 -9.75 -9.00 -20.87
CA SER A 59 -10.21 -9.71 -19.66
C SER A 59 -9.11 -10.01 -18.63
N ASP A 60 -7.86 -10.07 -19.07
CA ASP A 60 -6.64 -10.33 -18.31
C ASP A 60 -5.84 -9.06 -17.97
N SER A 61 -6.39 -7.88 -18.26
CA SER A 61 -5.73 -6.60 -18.01
C SER A 61 -6.29 -5.88 -16.79
N TYR A 62 -5.45 -5.04 -16.20
CA TYR A 62 -5.80 -4.18 -15.06
C TYR A 62 -6.77 -3.07 -15.49
N ILE A 63 -7.93 -2.98 -14.85
CA ILE A 63 -8.97 -1.98 -15.13
C ILE A 63 -8.86 -0.85 -14.11
N ALA A 64 -8.28 0.26 -14.54
CA ALA A 64 -8.01 1.43 -13.69
C ALA A 64 -9.27 2.05 -13.11
N GLU A 65 -10.35 2.14 -13.89
CA GLU A 65 -11.64 2.69 -13.42
C GLU A 65 -12.21 1.87 -12.24
N ARG A 66 -12.06 0.54 -12.24
CA ARG A 66 -12.56 -0.31 -11.14
C ARG A 66 -11.78 -0.06 -9.86
N ALA A 67 -10.46 -0.02 -9.95
CA ALA A 67 -9.60 0.29 -8.82
C ALA A 67 -9.89 1.69 -8.28
N GLU A 68 -10.08 2.69 -9.15
CA GLU A 68 -10.46 4.03 -8.73
C GLU A 68 -11.81 4.07 -7.99
N GLN A 69 -12.82 3.33 -8.47
CA GLN A 69 -14.11 3.23 -7.78
C GLN A 69 -13.97 2.66 -6.36
N ILE A 70 -13.22 1.55 -6.21
CA ILE A 70 -12.95 0.93 -4.90
C ILE A 70 -12.20 1.91 -3.98
N LEU A 71 -11.18 2.59 -4.50
CA LEU A 71 -10.42 3.62 -3.79
C LEU A 71 -11.34 4.72 -3.26
N VAL A 72 -12.23 5.23 -4.11
CA VAL A 72 -13.17 6.29 -3.75
C VAL A 72 -14.16 5.80 -2.68
N GLU A 73 -14.66 4.57 -2.77
CA GLU A 73 -15.57 4.00 -1.76
C GLU A 73 -14.88 3.85 -0.40
N LEU A 74 -13.68 3.28 -0.34
CA LEU A 74 -12.90 3.14 0.90
C LEU A 74 -12.47 4.48 1.50
N ALA A 75 -12.13 5.47 0.66
CA ALA A 75 -11.77 6.82 1.12
C ALA A 75 -13.00 7.58 1.66
N ARG A 76 -14.19 7.35 1.08
CA ARG A 76 -15.45 7.96 1.54
C ARG A 76 -15.92 7.47 2.90
N LEU A 77 -15.41 6.35 3.40
CA LEU A 77 -15.60 5.93 4.79
C LEU A 77 -15.03 6.95 5.79
N GLY A 78 -14.14 7.84 5.34
CA GLY A 78 -13.41 8.79 6.18
C GLY A 78 -12.19 8.15 6.82
N PRO A 79 -11.66 8.74 7.90
CA PRO A 79 -10.55 8.17 8.65
C PRO A 79 -10.89 6.80 9.22
N LYS A 80 -10.11 5.79 8.84
CA LYS A 80 -10.20 4.39 9.28
C LYS A 80 -9.22 4.16 10.43
N VAL A 81 -9.36 4.96 11.48
CA VAL A 81 -8.53 4.82 12.68
C VAL A 81 -8.86 3.50 13.37
N VAL A 82 -7.84 2.77 13.82
CA VAL A 82 -8.00 1.52 14.57
C VAL A 82 -8.99 1.69 15.72
N GLY A 83 -9.93 0.75 15.86
CA GLY A 83 -11.01 0.78 16.85
C GLY A 83 -12.24 1.60 16.45
N SER A 84 -12.21 2.31 15.32
CA SER A 84 -13.39 3.01 14.79
C SER A 84 -14.32 2.07 14.00
N GLU A 85 -15.61 2.41 13.92
CA GLU A 85 -16.57 1.68 13.08
C GLU A 85 -16.17 1.70 11.59
N ALA A 86 -15.52 2.78 11.14
CA ALA A 86 -15.01 2.88 9.78
C ALA A 86 -13.94 1.82 9.48
N ASN A 87 -13.06 1.53 10.44
CA ASN A 87 -12.00 0.54 10.31
C ASN A 87 -12.49 -0.90 10.56
N GLU A 88 -13.06 -1.15 11.74
CA GLU A 88 -13.35 -2.52 12.23
C GLU A 88 -14.58 -3.15 11.58
N VAL A 89 -15.49 -2.34 11.03
CA VAL A 89 -16.75 -2.83 10.45
C VAL A 89 -16.80 -2.52 8.97
N LYS A 90 -16.86 -1.23 8.61
CA LYS A 90 -17.18 -0.82 7.23
C LYS A 90 -16.08 -1.19 6.23
N ALA A 91 -14.82 -0.96 6.57
CA ALA A 91 -13.71 -1.32 5.70
C ALA A 91 -13.61 -2.84 5.53
N VAL A 92 -13.70 -3.61 6.62
CA VAL A 92 -13.68 -5.08 6.60
C VAL A 92 -14.84 -5.63 5.74
N GLU A 93 -16.06 -5.14 5.93
CA GLU A 93 -17.23 -5.55 5.15
C GLU A 93 -17.06 -5.25 3.66
N LEU A 94 -16.54 -4.06 3.32
CA LEU A 94 -16.28 -3.66 1.94
C LEU A 94 -15.23 -4.60 1.31
N LEU A 95 -14.10 -4.83 1.98
CA LEU A 95 -13.03 -5.70 1.48
C LEU A 95 -13.55 -7.13 1.26
N VAL A 96 -14.27 -7.70 2.23
CA VAL A 96 -14.86 -9.04 2.11
C VAL A 96 -15.88 -9.08 0.98
N SER A 97 -16.69 -8.04 0.81
CA SER A 97 -17.62 -7.91 -0.32
C SER A 97 -16.89 -7.91 -1.67
N GLU A 98 -15.84 -7.10 -1.83
CA GLU A 98 -15.06 -7.04 -3.08
C GLU A 98 -14.37 -8.38 -3.39
N ILE A 99 -13.78 -9.03 -2.39
CA ILE A 99 -13.16 -10.36 -2.58
C ILE A 99 -14.22 -11.41 -2.98
N ASN A 100 -15.42 -11.35 -2.39
CA ASN A 100 -16.51 -12.25 -2.78
C ASN A 100 -17.01 -11.97 -4.21
N LYS A 101 -17.05 -10.70 -4.65
CA LYS A 101 -17.34 -10.37 -6.05
C LYS A 101 -16.31 -11.01 -6.97
N VAL A 102 -15.02 -10.94 -6.65
CA VAL A 102 -13.97 -11.65 -7.40
C VAL A 102 -14.23 -13.16 -7.41
N LYS A 103 -14.55 -13.76 -6.26
CA LYS A 103 -14.84 -15.20 -6.14
C LYS A 103 -15.97 -15.66 -7.07
N THR A 104 -17.00 -14.84 -7.27
CA THR A 104 -18.13 -15.18 -8.17
C THR A 104 -17.79 -15.09 -9.66
N GLN A 105 -16.73 -14.35 -10.01
CA GLN A 105 -16.32 -14.11 -11.39
C GLN A 105 -15.04 -14.86 -11.77
N MET A 106 -14.41 -15.56 -10.83
CA MET A 106 -13.14 -16.26 -11.06
C MET A 106 -13.30 -17.42 -12.03
N SER A 107 -12.20 -17.78 -12.70
CA SER A 107 -12.18 -18.95 -13.58
C SER A 107 -12.21 -20.25 -12.77
N ASP A 108 -12.70 -21.34 -13.39
CA ASP A 108 -12.73 -22.67 -12.77
C ASP A 108 -11.34 -23.26 -12.50
N TYR A 109 -10.27 -22.59 -12.92
CA TYR A 109 -8.89 -23.03 -12.67
C TYR A 109 -8.46 -22.76 -11.21
N PHE A 110 -9.06 -21.77 -10.54
CA PHE A 110 -8.62 -21.31 -9.24
C PHE A 110 -9.53 -21.72 -8.09
N GLU A 111 -8.96 -21.65 -6.89
CA GLU A 111 -9.65 -21.69 -5.61
C GLU A 111 -9.28 -20.43 -4.82
N LEU A 112 -10.28 -19.78 -4.22
CA LEU A 112 -10.12 -18.57 -3.42
C LEU A 112 -10.69 -18.79 -2.01
N GLU A 113 -9.79 -18.79 -1.03
CA GLU A 113 -10.11 -18.87 0.40
C GLU A 113 -9.98 -17.49 1.04
N ILE A 114 -10.93 -17.13 1.92
CA ILE A 114 -10.96 -15.85 2.63
C ILE A 114 -10.93 -16.16 4.13
N ASP A 115 -10.11 -15.43 4.88
CA ASP A 115 -10.04 -15.49 6.34
C ASP A 115 -10.02 -14.06 6.91
N VAL A 116 -10.93 -13.76 7.83
CA VAL A 116 -10.90 -12.50 8.58
C VAL A 116 -10.25 -12.82 9.92
N GLN A 117 -8.93 -12.60 9.98
CA GLN A 117 -8.15 -12.88 11.17
C GLN A 117 -8.42 -11.81 12.23
N VAL A 118 -8.61 -12.22 13.47
CA VAL A 118 -8.60 -11.34 14.65
C VAL A 118 -7.38 -11.71 15.49
N ALA A 119 -6.45 -10.78 15.67
CA ALA A 119 -5.16 -11.03 16.33
C ALA A 119 -5.02 -10.20 17.61
N THR A 120 -4.31 -10.77 18.58
CA THR A 120 -3.91 -10.11 19.83
C THR A 120 -2.44 -10.43 20.07
N GLY A 121 -1.66 -9.46 20.54
CA GLY A 121 -0.24 -9.69 20.72
C GLY A 121 0.49 -8.49 21.28
N SER A 122 1.80 -8.67 21.37
CA SER A 122 2.70 -7.63 21.85
C SER A 122 4.08 -7.81 21.25
N TYR A 123 4.77 -6.72 20.98
CA TYR A 123 6.14 -6.73 20.50
C TYR A 123 6.85 -5.42 20.87
N ILE A 124 8.17 -5.38 20.72
CA ILE A 124 8.95 -4.17 20.97
C ILE A 124 9.23 -3.50 19.63
N HIS A 125 8.79 -2.26 19.47
CA HIS A 125 9.16 -1.39 18.36
C HIS A 125 10.10 -0.30 18.86
N TRP A 126 11.35 -0.31 18.40
CA TRP A 126 12.43 0.53 18.94
C TRP A 126 12.62 0.35 20.45
N THR A 127 12.11 1.28 21.26
CA THR A 127 12.17 1.26 22.72
C THR A 127 10.79 1.19 23.37
N MET A 128 9.73 1.07 22.57
CA MET A 128 8.34 1.04 23.04
C MET A 128 7.77 -0.37 23.00
N LEU A 129 7.18 -0.80 24.12
CA LEU A 129 6.33 -1.98 24.15
C LEU A 129 5.00 -1.64 23.48
N ASN A 130 4.74 -2.28 22.35
CA ASN A 130 3.48 -2.17 21.62
C ASN A 130 2.61 -3.38 21.99
N MET A 131 1.41 -3.14 22.51
CA MET A 131 0.44 -4.18 22.86
C MET A 131 -0.89 -3.87 22.18
N TYR A 132 -1.51 -4.89 21.62
CA TYR A 132 -2.74 -4.74 20.85
C TYR A 132 -3.66 -5.93 21.08
N GLN A 133 -4.96 -5.68 20.97
CA GLN A 133 -6.00 -6.68 21.18
C GLN A 133 -7.07 -6.54 20.11
N GLY A 134 -7.43 -7.66 19.51
CA GLY A 134 -8.56 -7.75 18.60
C GLY A 134 -8.39 -7.00 17.27
N VAL A 135 -7.17 -6.71 16.83
CA VAL A 135 -6.93 -6.07 15.52
C VAL A 135 -7.22 -7.05 14.40
N GLN A 136 -7.73 -6.54 13.28
CA GLN A 136 -8.22 -7.40 12.19
C GLN A 136 -7.32 -7.36 10.95
N ASN A 137 -7.20 -8.50 10.28
CA ASN A 137 -6.73 -8.60 8.90
C ASN A 137 -7.83 -9.21 8.04
N VAL A 138 -7.94 -8.78 6.79
CA VAL A 138 -8.68 -9.52 5.76
C VAL A 138 -7.65 -10.21 4.87
N VAL A 139 -7.67 -11.53 4.83
CA VAL A 139 -6.68 -12.34 4.13
C VAL A 139 -7.37 -13.14 3.04
N ALA A 140 -6.89 -13.04 1.81
CA ALA A 140 -7.38 -13.84 0.69
C ALA A 140 -6.24 -14.68 0.11
N LYS A 141 -6.41 -16.00 0.02
CA LYS A 141 -5.45 -16.90 -0.61
C LYS A 141 -6.01 -17.41 -1.94
N LEU A 142 -5.33 -17.07 -3.03
CA LEU A 142 -5.62 -17.56 -4.37
C LEU A 142 -4.63 -18.66 -4.75
N SER A 143 -5.12 -19.82 -5.17
CA SER A 143 -4.30 -20.93 -5.66
C SER A 143 -4.94 -21.61 -6.87
N ALA A 144 -4.12 -22.20 -7.74
CA ALA A 144 -4.65 -23.14 -8.73
C ALA A 144 -5.29 -24.35 -8.00
N LYS A 145 -6.37 -24.91 -8.54
CA LYS A 145 -6.96 -26.15 -8.00
C LYS A 145 -5.92 -27.26 -8.02
N ASN A 146 -5.87 -28.05 -6.94
CA ASN A 146 -4.88 -29.12 -6.72
C ASN A 146 -3.41 -28.64 -6.66
N ASN A 147 -3.15 -27.35 -6.41
CA ASN A 147 -1.80 -26.87 -6.16
C ASN A 147 -1.27 -27.46 -4.83
N THR A 148 -0.06 -28.03 -4.86
CA THR A 148 0.60 -28.67 -3.72
C THR A 148 1.82 -27.91 -3.21
N SER A 149 2.12 -26.73 -3.78
CA SER A 149 3.23 -25.88 -3.33
C SER A 149 3.02 -25.44 -1.89
N GLU A 150 4.09 -25.48 -1.11
CA GLU A 150 4.14 -24.93 0.25
C GLU A 150 4.80 -23.55 0.32
N ASN A 151 5.16 -22.98 -0.84
CA ASN A 151 5.76 -21.66 -0.96
C ASN A 151 4.72 -20.69 -1.52
N TYR A 152 4.37 -19.66 -0.76
CA TYR A 152 3.36 -18.67 -1.12
C TYR A 152 4.02 -17.32 -1.36
N LEU A 153 3.51 -16.57 -2.34
CA LEU A 153 3.84 -15.16 -2.50
C LEU A 153 2.91 -14.33 -1.61
N LEU A 154 3.48 -13.48 -0.75
CA LEU A 154 2.72 -12.52 0.04
C LEU A 154 2.68 -11.18 -0.69
N ILE A 155 1.47 -10.65 -0.92
CA ILE A 155 1.23 -9.27 -1.35
C ILE A 155 0.47 -8.58 -0.22
N ASN A 156 0.95 -7.42 0.21
CA ASN A 156 0.47 -6.75 1.42
C ASN A 156 0.16 -5.28 1.15
N ALA A 157 -0.97 -4.81 1.67
CA ALA A 157 -1.37 -3.41 1.75
C ALA A 157 -2.17 -3.21 3.04
N HIS A 158 -2.16 -2.00 3.60
CA HIS A 158 -2.94 -1.71 4.82
C HIS A 158 -4.18 -0.88 4.54
N PHE A 159 -5.27 -1.16 5.24
CA PHE A 159 -6.55 -0.49 5.01
C PHE A 159 -6.93 0.52 6.09
N ASP A 160 -6.21 0.56 7.22
CA ASP A 160 -6.40 1.57 8.25
C ASP A 160 -5.80 2.92 7.81
N SER A 161 -6.07 3.97 8.57
CA SER A 161 -5.47 5.29 8.33
C SER A 161 -5.24 6.07 9.62
N VAL A 162 -4.36 7.06 9.56
CA VAL A 162 -4.17 8.02 10.66
C VAL A 162 -5.42 8.88 10.97
N PRO A 163 -5.50 9.42 12.20
CA PRO A 163 -6.50 10.42 12.56
C PRO A 163 -6.50 11.63 11.62
N GLY A 164 -7.69 12.05 11.17
CA GLY A 164 -7.88 13.24 10.34
C GLY A 164 -7.55 13.05 8.85
N SER A 165 -7.11 11.88 8.41
CA SER A 165 -6.88 11.55 7.01
C SER A 165 -7.85 10.47 6.53
N PRO A 166 -8.47 10.58 5.34
CA PRO A 166 -9.22 9.48 4.75
C PRO A 166 -8.32 8.32 4.25
N GLY A 167 -6.99 8.52 4.20
CA GLY A 167 -6.03 7.50 3.80
C GLY A 167 -6.05 7.14 2.31
N ALA A 168 -6.45 8.08 1.43
CA ALA A 168 -6.61 7.79 0.00
C ALA A 168 -5.29 7.37 -0.67
N GLY A 169 -4.21 8.12 -0.45
CA GLY A 169 -2.88 7.74 -0.93
C GLY A 169 -2.26 6.64 -0.07
N ASP A 170 -2.35 6.82 1.25
CA ASP A 170 -1.73 5.99 2.28
C ASP A 170 -2.83 5.29 3.11
N ASP A 171 -3.18 4.03 2.85
CA ASP A 171 -2.71 3.16 1.75
C ASP A 171 -3.88 2.59 0.93
N THR A 172 -5.01 3.32 0.93
CA THR A 172 -6.22 2.88 0.22
C THR A 172 -5.96 2.69 -1.29
N SER A 173 -5.03 3.45 -1.87
CA SER A 173 -4.65 3.30 -3.28
C SER A 173 -4.01 1.95 -3.60
N MET A 174 -3.15 1.42 -2.72
CA MET A 174 -2.57 0.09 -2.90
C MET A 174 -3.56 -1.01 -2.55
N VAL A 175 -4.44 -0.81 -1.57
CA VAL A 175 -5.55 -1.73 -1.30
C VAL A 175 -6.43 -1.92 -2.53
N ALA A 176 -6.83 -0.83 -3.18
CA ALA A 176 -7.63 -0.89 -4.41
C ALA A 176 -6.86 -1.56 -5.56
N THR A 177 -5.58 -1.24 -5.70
CA THR A 177 -4.70 -1.89 -6.69
C THR A 177 -4.59 -3.39 -6.45
N MET A 178 -4.42 -3.79 -5.20
CA MET A 178 -4.28 -5.19 -4.79
C MET A 178 -5.55 -6.00 -5.05
N LEU A 179 -6.74 -5.42 -4.82
CA LEU A 179 -8.03 -6.04 -5.17
C LEU A 179 -8.19 -6.24 -6.68
N GLU A 180 -7.78 -5.26 -7.49
CA GLU A 180 -7.87 -5.39 -8.94
C GLU A 180 -6.84 -6.39 -9.50
N VAL A 181 -5.64 -6.45 -8.94
CA VAL A 181 -4.65 -7.51 -9.25
C VAL A 181 -5.21 -8.89 -8.90
N LEU A 182 -5.83 -9.05 -7.73
CA LEU A 182 -6.51 -10.28 -7.35
C LEU A 182 -7.59 -10.67 -8.38
N ARG A 183 -8.44 -9.72 -8.82
CA ARG A 183 -9.46 -9.94 -9.86
C ARG A 183 -8.83 -10.43 -11.16
N VAL A 184 -7.82 -9.73 -11.66
CA VAL A 184 -7.14 -10.05 -12.92
C VAL A 184 -6.58 -11.48 -12.89
N ILE A 185 -5.84 -11.83 -11.84
CA ILE A 185 -5.22 -13.15 -11.72
C ILE A 185 -6.31 -14.22 -11.59
N ALA A 186 -7.34 -13.99 -10.77
CA ALA A 186 -8.43 -14.95 -10.56
C ALA A 186 -9.27 -15.21 -11.82
N LYS A 187 -9.31 -14.27 -12.78
CA LYS A 187 -9.99 -14.45 -14.08
C LYS A 187 -9.11 -15.04 -15.17
N SER A 188 -7.80 -15.10 -14.95
CA SER A 188 -6.86 -15.66 -15.93
C SER A 188 -7.06 -17.17 -16.15
N SER A 189 -6.43 -17.71 -17.18
CA SER A 189 -6.37 -19.15 -17.46
C SER A 189 -5.17 -19.86 -16.80
N GLY A 190 -4.40 -19.14 -15.96
CA GLY A 190 -3.16 -19.63 -15.38
C GLY A 190 -1.96 -19.60 -16.36
N PRO A 191 -0.88 -20.36 -16.07
CA PRO A 191 -0.66 -21.15 -14.86
C PRO A 191 -0.28 -20.29 -13.65
N LEU A 192 -0.67 -20.71 -12.45
CA LEU A 192 -0.18 -20.14 -11.19
C LEU A 192 0.59 -21.20 -10.40
N GLN A 193 1.90 -21.08 -10.38
CA GLN A 193 2.80 -22.08 -9.77
C GLN A 193 2.72 -22.09 -8.25
N ASN A 194 2.71 -20.91 -7.63
CA ASN A 194 2.69 -20.73 -6.19
C ASN A 194 1.42 -19.99 -5.80
N PRO A 195 0.73 -20.41 -4.72
CA PRO A 195 -0.37 -19.63 -4.17
C PRO A 195 0.06 -18.20 -3.84
N ILE A 196 -0.88 -17.26 -3.96
CA ILE A 196 -0.70 -15.87 -3.58
C ILE A 196 -1.60 -15.58 -2.39
N VAL A 197 -1.00 -15.06 -1.32
CA VAL A 197 -1.72 -14.52 -0.16
C VAL A 197 -1.78 -13.01 -0.29
N PHE A 198 -2.98 -12.48 -0.45
CA PHE A 198 -3.29 -11.06 -0.40
C PHE A 198 -3.67 -10.71 1.03
N LEU A 199 -2.81 -9.95 1.71
CA LEU A 199 -2.98 -9.51 3.08
C LEU A 199 -3.39 -8.04 3.10
N PHE A 200 -4.67 -7.80 3.37
CA PHE A 200 -5.20 -6.49 3.71
C PHE A 200 -5.08 -6.35 5.23
N ASN A 201 -3.99 -5.76 5.70
CA ASN A 201 -3.74 -5.65 7.13
C ASN A 201 -4.39 -4.39 7.73
N GLY A 202 -4.91 -4.51 8.95
CA GLY A 202 -5.35 -3.36 9.73
C GLY A 202 -4.25 -2.89 10.67
N ALA A 203 -4.43 -1.72 11.27
CA ALA A 203 -3.54 -1.21 12.31
C ALA A 203 -2.05 -1.20 11.91
N GLU A 204 -1.72 -0.77 10.69
CA GLU A 204 -0.35 -0.45 10.30
C GLU A 204 0.09 0.84 11.00
N GLU A 205 -0.81 1.82 11.04
CA GLU A 205 -0.56 3.19 11.52
C GLU A 205 -0.37 3.24 13.03
N ASN A 206 -0.95 2.25 13.73
CA ASN A 206 -0.58 1.90 15.09
C ASN A 206 0.49 0.82 15.01
N PRO A 207 1.78 1.18 15.07
CA PRO A 207 2.85 0.53 14.33
C PRO A 207 2.62 -0.97 14.08
N LEU A 208 2.41 -1.36 12.82
CA LEU A 208 2.50 -2.74 12.31
C LEU A 208 1.78 -3.82 13.14
N GLN A 209 0.69 -3.49 13.84
CA GLN A 209 0.08 -4.39 14.83
C GLN A 209 -0.53 -5.63 14.19
N ALA A 210 -1.39 -5.48 13.18
CA ALA A 210 -2.04 -6.64 12.59
C ALA A 210 -1.13 -7.40 11.63
N SER A 211 -0.14 -6.75 11.00
CA SER A 211 0.90 -7.45 10.22
C SER A 211 1.82 -8.29 11.12
N HIS A 212 2.16 -7.82 12.32
CA HIS A 212 2.78 -8.64 13.36
C HIS A 212 1.87 -9.82 13.75
N GLY A 213 0.56 -9.58 13.92
CA GLY A 213 -0.43 -10.64 14.16
C GLY A 213 -0.48 -11.69 13.04
N PHE A 214 -0.35 -11.27 11.78
CA PHE A 214 -0.31 -12.17 10.65
C PHE A 214 0.94 -13.06 10.71
N ILE A 215 2.13 -12.45 10.72
CA ILE A 215 3.39 -13.19 10.57
C ILE A 215 3.64 -14.17 11.73
N THR A 216 3.13 -13.87 12.92
CA THR A 216 3.35 -14.69 14.13
C THR A 216 2.27 -15.74 14.39
N GLN A 217 1.03 -15.54 13.91
CA GLN A 217 -0.11 -16.37 14.33
C GLN A 217 -0.90 -16.98 13.17
N HIS A 218 -0.83 -16.41 11.96
CA HIS A 218 -1.67 -16.86 10.85
C HIS A 218 -1.18 -18.19 10.25
N LYS A 219 -2.11 -19.13 10.02
CA LYS A 219 -1.82 -20.47 9.48
C LYS A 219 -1.04 -20.47 8.15
N TRP A 220 -1.24 -19.44 7.32
CA TRP A 220 -0.56 -19.28 6.02
C TRP A 220 0.78 -18.52 6.10
N ALA A 221 1.09 -17.85 7.21
CA ALA A 221 2.30 -17.04 7.33
C ALA A 221 3.58 -17.86 7.15
N ARG A 222 3.63 -19.06 7.74
CA ARG A 222 4.78 -20.00 7.63
C ARG A 222 5.14 -20.41 6.21
N ASN A 223 4.18 -20.29 5.28
CA ASN A 223 4.33 -20.68 3.89
C ASN A 223 4.72 -19.49 2.99
N CYS A 224 4.56 -18.25 3.48
CA CYS A 224 4.97 -17.04 2.76
C CYS A 224 6.51 -16.92 2.79
N LYS A 225 7.15 -16.88 1.63
CA LYS A 225 8.63 -16.89 1.49
C LYS A 225 9.13 -15.87 0.49
#